data_AF-A0A3A1R0J3-F1
#
_entry.id   AF-A0A3A1R0J3-F1
#
_cell.length_a   1.000
_cell.length_b   1.000
_cell.length_c   1.000
_cell.angle_alpha   90.00
_cell.angle_beta   90.00
_cell.angle_gamma   90.00
#
_symmetry.space_group_name_H-M   'P 1'
#
loop_
_entity.id
_entity.type
_entity.pdbx_description
1 polymer ?
#
loop_
_entity_poly.entity_id
_entity_poly.type
_entity_poly.pdbx_seq_one_letter_code
_entity_poly.pdbx_strand_id
1 'polypeptide(L)'
;METYFLTNKVKSLIKNAEEVSEGPVSPIDLYLGAALVKQGTLLEMYLLIEEKLHDLLVLNSTREETSIFHRDFSTPVTKRTESIWNKALEIKKHYNQTFLNEGHIIKAFYQHWTTEEQDLLHGLPHERIMEAVTTARDLLVSMNDYVKKETMNTGVALRRALKSDEPSLMEFAGRNFGEGWKETLKNGFRKEKIPIFLAWKNGRIIGFSSYDVYRNQKGIYGPMGVVDTERKNGLGSSLLHEALSDMKRNGYAYIVLGEAGPIEYYERECKARLIPLNPT
;
A
#
# COMPACT_ATOMS: atom_id res chain seq x y z
N MET A 1 -8.53 -19.05 -10.80
CA MET A 1 -8.67 -17.58 -10.71
C MET A 1 -7.58 -17.08 -9.77
N GLU A 2 -6.78 -16.09 -10.15
CA GLU A 2 -5.72 -15.55 -9.28
C GLU A 2 -6.31 -15.08 -7.94
N THR A 3 -5.76 -15.60 -6.84
CA THR A 3 -6.23 -15.33 -5.47
C THR A 3 -5.71 -13.99 -4.93
N TYR A 4 -4.73 -13.38 -5.60
CA TYR A 4 -4.12 -12.09 -5.27
C TYR A 4 -3.37 -11.54 -6.49
N PHE A 5 -2.93 -10.29 -6.39
CA PHE A 5 -2.10 -9.63 -7.41
C PHE A 5 -0.83 -9.05 -6.77
N LEU A 6 0.24 -8.91 -7.55
CA LEU A 6 1.49 -8.30 -7.11
C LEU A 6 1.52 -6.81 -7.44
N THR A 7 2.07 -6.00 -6.53
CA THR A 7 2.47 -4.62 -6.87
C THR A 7 3.69 -4.64 -7.80
N ASN A 8 4.00 -3.54 -8.49
CA ASN A 8 5.18 -3.51 -9.36
C ASN A 8 6.48 -3.53 -8.55
N LYS A 9 6.47 -2.97 -7.34
CA LYS A 9 7.59 -3.09 -6.39
C LYS A 9 7.85 -4.55 -6.03
N VAL A 10 6.81 -5.35 -5.77
CA VAL A 10 6.99 -6.79 -5.50
C VAL A 10 7.53 -7.54 -6.72
N LYS A 11 7.08 -7.22 -7.93
CA LYS A 11 7.66 -7.80 -9.17
C LYS A 11 9.14 -7.45 -9.33
N SER A 12 9.52 -6.20 -9.03
CA SER A 12 10.91 -5.75 -9.08
C SER A 12 11.75 -6.39 -7.99
N LEU A 13 11.19 -6.55 -6.78
CA LEU A 13 11.80 -7.26 -5.66
C LEU A 13 12.10 -8.71 -6.03
N ILE A 14 11.13 -9.44 -6.60
CA ILE A 14 11.33 -10.82 -7.07
C ILE A 14 12.46 -10.86 -8.08
N LYS A 15 12.42 -10.00 -9.11
CA LYS A 15 13.45 -9.95 -10.13
C LYS A 15 14.84 -9.74 -9.52
N ASN A 16 14.97 -8.77 -8.60
CA ASN A 16 16.25 -8.51 -7.93
C ASN A 16 16.70 -9.70 -7.06
N ALA A 17 15.76 -10.36 -6.36
CA ALA A 17 16.05 -11.55 -5.55
C ALA A 17 16.58 -12.71 -6.42
N GLU A 18 15.99 -12.91 -7.60
CA GLU A 18 16.45 -13.91 -8.57
C GLU A 18 17.83 -13.57 -9.15
N GLU A 19 18.14 -12.29 -9.35
CA GLU A 19 19.44 -11.84 -9.87
C GLU A 19 20.58 -12.01 -8.86
N VAL A 20 20.31 -11.89 -7.55
CA VAL A 20 21.33 -12.02 -6.50
C VAL A 20 21.46 -13.43 -5.94
N SER A 21 20.47 -14.29 -6.18
CA SER A 21 20.48 -15.67 -5.69
C SER A 21 21.50 -16.53 -6.46
N GLU A 22 22.34 -17.27 -5.74
CA GLU A 22 23.24 -18.30 -6.33
C GLU A 22 22.55 -19.67 -6.50
N GLY A 23 21.27 -19.79 -6.12
CA GLY A 23 20.52 -21.04 -6.13
C GLY A 23 19.02 -20.81 -6.10
N PRO A 24 18.25 -21.71 -5.46
CA PRO A 24 16.84 -21.44 -5.20
C PRO A 24 16.67 -20.18 -4.34
N VAL A 25 15.75 -19.29 -4.73
CA VAL A 25 15.53 -18.01 -4.03
C VAL A 25 15.16 -18.28 -2.57
N SER A 26 15.97 -17.74 -1.66
CA SER A 26 15.81 -17.81 -0.21
C SER A 26 15.10 -16.56 0.35
N PRO A 27 14.70 -16.56 1.64
CA PRO A 27 14.12 -15.36 2.24
C PRO A 27 15.09 -14.18 2.33
N ILE A 28 16.39 -14.43 2.45
CA ILE A 28 17.41 -13.36 2.43
C ILE A 28 17.48 -12.74 1.04
N ASP A 29 17.39 -13.53 -0.04
CA ASP A 29 17.35 -13.00 -1.39
C ASP A 29 16.14 -12.08 -1.59
N LEU A 30 14.97 -12.43 -1.04
CA LEU A 30 13.80 -11.54 -1.04
C LEU A 30 14.05 -10.25 -0.26
N TYR A 31 14.71 -10.34 0.90
CA TYR A 31 15.04 -9.17 1.73
C TYR A 31 16.01 -8.23 1.01
N LEU A 32 17.08 -8.76 0.43
CA LEU A 32 18.06 -8.00 -0.34
C LEU A 32 17.46 -7.47 -1.65
N GLY A 33 16.66 -8.29 -2.34
CA GLY A 33 15.91 -7.90 -3.52
C GLY A 33 14.98 -6.71 -3.27
N ALA A 34 14.39 -6.64 -2.06
CA ALA A 34 13.57 -5.51 -1.62
C ALA A 34 14.40 -4.23 -1.48
N ALA A 35 15.53 -4.30 -0.78
CA ALA A 35 16.46 -3.17 -0.66
C ALA A 35 16.93 -2.66 -2.03
N LEU A 36 17.11 -3.57 -3.00
CA LEU A 36 17.56 -3.22 -4.35
C LEU A 36 16.48 -2.54 -5.23
N VAL A 37 15.21 -2.47 -4.79
CA VAL A 37 14.16 -1.77 -5.56
C VAL A 37 14.36 -0.24 -5.55
N LYS A 38 14.90 0.32 -4.46
CA LYS A 38 15.25 1.75 -4.30
C LYS A 38 14.11 2.74 -4.64
N GLN A 39 12.86 2.42 -4.32
CA GLN A 39 11.69 3.27 -4.59
C GLN A 39 10.72 3.32 -3.41
N GLY A 40 10.13 4.49 -3.16
CA GLY A 40 9.18 4.70 -2.05
C GLY A 40 9.79 4.28 -0.72
N THR A 41 9.06 3.46 0.06
CA THR A 41 9.55 2.92 1.35
C THR A 41 10.80 2.05 1.22
N LEU A 42 11.00 1.38 0.08
CA LEU A 42 12.19 0.56 -0.17
C LEU A 42 13.44 1.41 -0.46
N LEU A 43 13.29 2.69 -0.81
CA LEU A 43 14.43 3.61 -0.87
C LEU A 43 14.96 3.91 0.54
N GLU A 44 14.08 4.11 1.53
CA GLU A 44 14.51 4.28 2.92
C GLU A 44 15.17 3.00 3.45
N MET A 45 14.63 1.82 3.14
CA MET A 45 15.27 0.54 3.46
C MET A 45 16.67 0.44 2.84
N TYR A 46 16.83 0.79 1.57
CA TYR A 46 18.12 0.80 0.90
C TYR A 46 19.13 1.68 1.65
N LEU A 47 18.76 2.93 1.95
CA LEU A 47 19.64 3.88 2.64
C LEU A 47 20.05 3.39 4.05
N LEU A 48 19.19 2.64 4.73
CA LEU A 48 19.47 2.06 6.05
C LEU A 48 20.41 0.83 5.98
N ILE A 49 20.57 0.22 4.81
CA ILE A 49 21.36 -1.01 4.61
C ILE A 49 22.61 -0.75 3.76
N GLU A 50 22.67 0.38 3.06
CA GLU A 50 23.65 0.69 2.00
C GLU A 50 25.10 0.35 2.39
N GLU A 51 25.53 0.73 3.59
CA GLU A 51 26.90 0.48 4.08
C GLU A 51 27.26 -1.00 4.18
N LYS A 52 26.29 -1.87 4.46
CA LYS A 52 26.49 -3.33 4.60
C LYS A 52 26.03 -4.12 3.40
N LEU A 53 25.36 -3.49 2.43
CA LEU A 53 24.68 -4.20 1.35
C LEU A 53 25.65 -5.03 0.51
N HIS A 54 26.85 -4.51 0.24
CA HIS A 54 27.86 -5.26 -0.51
C HIS A 54 28.28 -6.53 0.23
N ASP A 55 28.63 -6.41 1.52
CA ASP A 55 29.04 -7.55 2.34
C ASP A 55 27.93 -8.59 2.45
N LEU A 56 26.68 -8.15 2.62
CA LEU A 56 25.53 -9.04 2.68
C LEU A 56 25.32 -9.81 1.36
N LEU A 57 25.48 -9.15 0.21
CA LEU A 57 25.38 -9.81 -1.09
C LEU A 57 26.48 -10.86 -1.30
N VAL A 58 27.67 -10.64 -0.73
CA VAL A 58 28.80 -11.59 -0.84
C VAL A 58 28.64 -12.76 0.15
N LEU A 59 28.18 -12.48 1.38
CA LEU A 59 28.05 -13.48 2.44
C LEU A 59 26.81 -14.38 2.29
N ASN A 60 25.80 -13.92 1.57
CA ASN A 60 24.56 -14.66 1.31
C ASN A 60 24.77 -15.75 0.24
N SER A 61 25.57 -16.76 0.58
CA SER A 61 25.89 -17.88 -0.32
C SER A 61 25.32 -19.21 0.17
N THR A 62 24.32 -19.20 1.05
CA THR A 62 23.78 -20.43 1.66
C THR A 62 22.98 -21.22 0.62
N ARG A 63 23.45 -22.44 0.31
CA ARG A 63 22.85 -23.30 -0.71
C ARG A 63 21.91 -24.30 -0.06
N GLU A 64 20.63 -23.95 0.04
CA GLU A 64 19.59 -24.97 0.26
C GLU A 64 19.42 -25.79 -1.03
N GLU A 65 19.64 -27.10 -0.96
CA GLU A 65 19.47 -28.01 -2.11
C GLU A 65 18.00 -28.29 -2.43
N THR A 66 17.12 -28.22 -1.42
CA THR A 66 15.69 -28.50 -1.62
C THR A 66 14.95 -27.28 -2.15
N SER A 67 14.40 -27.41 -3.35
CA SER A 67 13.64 -26.35 -4.01
C SER A 67 12.26 -26.81 -4.44
N ILE A 68 11.39 -25.84 -4.66
CA ILE A 68 10.06 -26.02 -5.25
C ILE A 68 9.81 -24.93 -6.31
N PHE A 69 8.93 -25.22 -7.26
CA PHE A 69 8.47 -24.21 -8.21
C PHE A 69 7.35 -23.38 -7.58
N HIS A 70 7.55 -22.06 -7.54
CA HIS A 70 6.51 -21.11 -7.16
C HIS A 70 6.07 -20.32 -8.40
N ARG A 71 4.75 -20.13 -8.57
CA ARG A 71 4.18 -19.56 -9.81
C ARG A 71 4.63 -18.13 -10.13
N ASP A 72 4.98 -17.36 -9.11
CA ASP A 72 5.37 -15.94 -9.23
C ASP A 72 6.88 -15.75 -9.46
N PHE A 73 7.66 -16.84 -9.44
CA PHE A 73 9.12 -16.82 -9.64
C PHE A 73 9.48 -17.59 -10.91
N SER A 74 10.49 -17.11 -11.62
CA SER A 74 11.15 -17.81 -12.73
C SER A 74 12.20 -18.79 -12.23
N THR A 75 12.86 -18.47 -11.11
CA THR A 75 13.83 -19.32 -10.41
C THR A 75 13.11 -20.15 -9.34
N PRO A 76 13.47 -21.43 -9.15
CA PRO A 76 12.94 -22.21 -8.03
C PRO A 76 13.15 -21.50 -6.69
N VAL A 77 12.27 -21.73 -5.72
CA VAL A 77 12.36 -21.13 -4.39
C VAL A 77 12.64 -22.19 -3.34
N THR A 78 13.23 -21.79 -2.21
CA THR A 78 13.33 -22.69 -1.06
C THR A 78 11.95 -22.94 -0.42
N LYS A 79 11.83 -24.03 0.34
CA LYS A 79 10.61 -24.27 1.14
C LYS A 79 10.35 -23.14 2.15
N ARG A 80 11.43 -22.52 2.63
CA ARG A 80 11.37 -21.39 3.56
C ARG A 80 10.77 -20.15 2.88
N THR A 81 11.19 -19.84 1.66
CA THR A 81 10.62 -18.74 0.85
C THR A 81 9.12 -18.91 0.63
N GLU A 82 8.66 -20.11 0.29
CA GLU A 82 7.23 -20.42 0.19
C GLU A 82 6.48 -20.19 1.51
N SER A 83 7.08 -20.56 2.63
CA SER A 83 6.50 -20.32 3.96
C SER A 83 6.33 -18.82 4.24
N ILE A 84 7.38 -18.02 4.01
CA ILE A 84 7.34 -16.56 4.17
C ILE A 84 6.33 -15.93 3.21
N TRP A 85 6.24 -16.41 1.97
CA TRP A 85 5.27 -15.93 0.99
C TRP A 85 3.83 -16.15 1.44
N ASN A 86 3.52 -17.36 1.94
CA ASN A 86 2.20 -17.67 2.48
C ASN A 86 1.86 -16.80 3.70
N LYS A 87 2.83 -16.52 4.58
CA LYS A 87 2.66 -15.57 5.69
C LYS A 87 2.40 -14.15 5.21
N ALA A 88 3.07 -13.69 4.16
CA ALA A 88 2.80 -12.39 3.55
C ALA A 88 1.38 -12.31 2.99
N LEU A 89 0.85 -13.41 2.42
CA LEU A 89 -0.54 -13.49 1.95
C LEU A 89 -1.57 -13.49 3.08
N GLU A 90 -1.26 -14.12 4.22
CA GLU A 90 -2.06 -14.04 5.46
C GLU A 90 -2.15 -12.59 5.95
N ILE A 91 -1.00 -11.89 6.03
CA ILE A 91 -0.92 -10.47 6.43
C ILE A 91 -1.73 -9.59 5.45
N LYS A 92 -1.58 -9.81 4.15
CA LYS A 92 -2.36 -9.12 3.11
C LYS A 92 -3.87 -9.29 3.33
N LYS A 93 -4.31 -10.51 3.66
CA LYS A 93 -5.73 -10.81 3.94
C LYS A 93 -6.19 -10.12 5.21
N HIS A 94 -5.36 -10.09 6.25
CA HIS A 94 -5.66 -9.39 7.51
C HIS A 94 -5.93 -7.90 7.29
N TYR A 95 -5.13 -7.22 6.46
CA TYR A 95 -5.36 -5.83 6.08
C TYR A 95 -6.48 -5.61 5.04
N ASN A 96 -7.22 -6.67 4.68
CA ASN A 96 -8.20 -6.67 3.61
C ASN A 96 -7.69 -6.02 2.31
N GLN A 97 -6.43 -6.30 1.92
CA GLN A 97 -5.83 -5.75 0.71
C GLN A 97 -5.91 -6.74 -0.46
N THR A 98 -6.11 -6.20 -1.67
CA THR A 98 -6.18 -7.00 -2.90
C THR A 98 -4.80 -7.34 -3.47
N PHE A 99 -3.81 -6.47 -3.23
CA PHE A 99 -2.45 -6.63 -3.73
C PHE A 99 -1.49 -7.06 -2.61
N LEU A 100 -0.62 -8.01 -2.90
CA LEU A 100 0.57 -8.29 -2.10
C LEU A 100 1.59 -7.18 -2.38
N ASN A 101 1.99 -6.45 -1.34
CA ASN A 101 2.99 -5.38 -1.39
C ASN A 101 4.25 -5.79 -0.60
N GLU A 102 5.30 -5.00 -0.76
CA GLU A 102 6.61 -5.17 -0.13
C GLU A 102 6.55 -5.19 1.40
N GLY A 103 5.69 -4.38 2.01
CA GLY A 103 5.49 -4.33 3.46
C GLY A 103 5.00 -5.65 4.03
N HIS A 104 4.14 -6.37 3.31
CA HIS A 104 3.70 -7.71 3.74
C HIS A 104 4.85 -8.73 3.72
N ILE A 105 5.71 -8.69 2.70
CA ILE A 105 6.84 -9.61 2.56
C ILE A 105 7.89 -9.34 3.64
N ILE A 106 8.29 -8.08 3.81
CA ILE A 106 9.26 -7.69 4.83
C ILE A 106 8.73 -7.94 6.25
N LYS A 107 7.44 -7.67 6.50
CA LYS A 107 6.83 -8.00 7.79
C LYS A 107 6.80 -9.51 8.05
N ALA A 108 6.44 -10.32 7.05
CA ALA A 108 6.47 -11.77 7.18
C ALA A 108 7.89 -12.30 7.46
N PHE A 109 8.90 -11.75 6.78
CA PHE A 109 10.31 -12.07 7.02
C PHE A 109 10.70 -11.80 8.48
N TYR A 110 10.51 -10.57 8.98
CA TYR A 110 10.87 -10.21 10.36
C TYR A 110 10.08 -11.00 11.42
N GLN A 111 8.85 -11.39 11.14
CA GLN A 111 8.04 -12.21 12.07
C GLN A 111 8.52 -13.67 12.16
N HIS A 112 9.32 -14.14 11.20
CA HIS A 112 9.64 -15.57 11.04
C HIS A 112 11.11 -15.86 10.68
N TRP A 113 12.00 -14.87 10.83
CA TRP A 113 13.42 -15.03 10.54
C TRP A 113 14.13 -16.04 11.47
N THR A 114 15.13 -16.75 10.96
CA THR A 114 15.94 -17.72 11.74
C THR A 114 17.02 -17.02 12.54
N THR A 115 17.64 -17.76 13.46
CA THR A 115 18.89 -17.36 14.10
C THR A 115 19.98 -17.04 13.07
N GLU A 116 20.13 -17.89 12.04
CA GLU A 116 21.12 -17.66 10.97
C GLU A 116 20.87 -16.35 10.20
N GLU A 117 19.61 -16.02 9.89
CA GLU A 117 19.24 -14.77 9.23
C GLU A 117 19.44 -13.56 10.15
N GLN A 118 19.18 -13.71 11.46
CA GLN A 118 19.46 -12.69 12.46
C GLN A 118 20.96 -12.41 12.61
N ASP A 119 21.77 -13.47 12.61
CA ASP A 119 23.23 -13.37 12.70
C ASP A 119 23.80 -12.71 11.44
N LEU A 120 23.31 -13.09 10.25
CA LEU A 120 23.74 -12.51 8.97
C LEU A 120 23.40 -11.01 8.90
N LEU A 121 22.20 -10.63 9.34
CA LEU A 121 21.73 -9.26 9.27
C LEU A 121 22.13 -8.43 10.51
N HIS A 122 22.99 -8.98 11.38
CA HIS A 122 23.35 -8.36 12.65
C HIS A 122 23.89 -6.93 12.50
N GLY A 123 23.41 -6.07 13.39
CA GLY A 123 23.80 -4.66 13.45
C GLY A 123 23.23 -3.80 12.33
N LEU A 124 22.18 -4.25 11.63
CA LEU A 124 21.32 -3.35 10.85
C LEU A 124 20.29 -2.68 11.78
N PRO A 125 19.79 -1.48 11.45
CA PRO A 125 18.77 -0.80 12.25
C PRO A 125 17.37 -1.40 11.99
N HIS A 126 17.14 -2.64 12.42
CA HIS A 126 15.94 -3.42 12.10
C HIS A 126 14.63 -2.73 12.46
N GLU A 127 14.56 -2.07 13.61
CA GLU A 127 13.37 -1.32 14.01
C GLU A 127 13.03 -0.21 13.01
N ARG A 128 14.04 0.54 12.55
CA ARG A 128 13.87 1.60 11.55
C ARG A 128 13.48 1.04 10.19
N ILE A 129 14.03 -0.11 9.81
CA ILE A 129 13.69 -0.78 8.55
C ILE A 129 12.23 -1.26 8.58
N MET A 130 11.81 -1.88 9.68
CA MET A 130 10.42 -2.28 9.88
C MET A 130 9.48 -1.07 9.88
N GLU A 131 9.84 0.01 10.59
CA GLU A 131 9.06 1.25 10.60
C GLU A 131 8.93 1.83 9.19
N ALA A 132 10.02 1.89 8.42
CA ALA A 132 10.03 2.43 7.07
C ALA A 132 9.13 1.66 6.10
N VAL A 133 9.16 0.32 6.14
CA VAL A 133 8.58 -0.54 5.10
C VAL A 133 7.23 -1.14 5.47
N THR A 134 6.97 -1.37 6.75
CA THR A 134 5.83 -2.18 7.20
C THR A 134 4.69 -1.37 7.85
N THR A 135 4.86 -0.06 7.97
CA THR A 135 3.87 0.84 8.54
C THR A 135 3.11 1.62 7.47
N ALA A 136 1.90 2.09 7.81
CA ALA A 136 1.19 3.04 6.97
C ALA A 136 1.94 4.38 6.99
N ARG A 137 2.01 5.05 5.84
CA ARG A 137 2.82 6.26 5.68
C ARG A 137 2.01 7.41 5.14
N ASP A 138 2.36 8.62 5.56
CA ASP A 138 1.79 9.82 5.00
C ASP A 138 2.44 10.13 3.65
N LEU A 139 1.63 10.52 2.67
CA LEU A 139 2.11 10.89 1.35
C LEU A 139 1.69 12.32 1.01
N LEU A 140 2.59 13.08 0.41
CA LEU A 140 2.36 14.43 -0.09
C LEU A 140 1.94 14.40 -1.56
N VAL A 141 0.90 15.15 -1.92
CA VAL A 141 0.56 15.43 -3.33
C VAL A 141 0.62 16.93 -3.57
N SER A 142 1.40 17.32 -4.57
CA SER A 142 1.40 18.69 -5.10
C SER A 142 0.22 18.89 -6.03
N MET A 143 -0.64 19.87 -5.74
CA MET A 143 -1.80 20.18 -6.57
C MET A 143 -1.46 21.09 -7.76
N ASN A 144 -0.28 21.72 -7.76
CA ASN A 144 0.20 22.57 -8.85
C ASN A 144 0.27 21.75 -10.15
N ASP A 145 0.95 20.61 -10.12
CA ASP A 145 1.15 19.72 -11.27
C ASP A 145 0.07 18.62 -11.39
N TYR A 146 -0.93 18.65 -10.50
CA TYR A 146 -2.01 17.67 -10.52
C TYR A 146 -2.88 17.84 -11.76
N VAL A 147 -2.98 16.77 -12.54
CA VAL A 147 -3.89 16.63 -13.67
C VAL A 147 -4.87 15.51 -13.35
N LYS A 148 -6.16 15.77 -13.51
CA LYS A 148 -7.19 14.76 -13.32
C LYS A 148 -7.02 13.68 -14.39
N LYS A 149 -6.93 12.42 -13.97
CA LYS A 149 -6.95 11.28 -14.89
C LYS A 149 -8.40 10.92 -15.18
N GLU A 150 -8.77 10.93 -16.45
CA GLU A 150 -10.08 10.44 -16.85
C GLU A 150 -10.14 8.92 -16.68
N THR A 151 -11.22 8.45 -16.07
CA THR A 151 -11.45 7.04 -15.77
C THR A 151 -12.87 6.70 -16.18
N MET A 152 -13.03 5.63 -16.96
CA MET A 152 -14.35 5.18 -17.40
C MET A 152 -14.86 4.09 -16.48
N ASN A 153 -15.94 4.36 -15.75
CA ASN A 153 -16.71 3.34 -15.05
C ASN A 153 -18.13 3.32 -15.64
N THR A 154 -18.40 2.35 -16.50
CA THR A 154 -19.75 2.18 -17.05
C THR A 154 -20.71 1.70 -15.96
N GLY A 155 -21.90 2.31 -15.91
CA GLY A 155 -22.95 1.94 -14.94
C GLY A 155 -22.69 2.36 -13.49
N VAL A 156 -21.70 3.21 -13.23
CA VAL A 156 -21.45 3.79 -11.89
C VAL A 156 -21.71 5.29 -11.92
N ALA A 157 -22.55 5.77 -11.01
CA ALA A 157 -22.78 7.19 -10.81
C ALA A 157 -21.87 7.71 -9.69
N LEU A 158 -20.94 8.60 -10.05
CA LEU A 158 -20.04 9.28 -9.12
C LEU A 158 -20.58 10.69 -8.84
N ARG A 159 -20.83 11.01 -7.57
CA ARG A 159 -21.29 12.35 -7.17
C ARG A 159 -20.89 12.70 -5.76
N ARG A 160 -20.93 13.99 -5.42
CA ARG A 160 -20.83 14.44 -4.04
C ARG A 160 -22.00 13.90 -3.21
N ALA A 161 -21.72 13.57 -1.95
CA ALA A 161 -22.74 13.22 -0.97
C ALA A 161 -23.67 14.41 -0.66
N LEU A 162 -24.94 14.09 -0.43
CA LEU A 162 -25.98 14.97 0.08
C LEU A 162 -26.29 14.57 1.53
N LYS A 163 -26.89 15.46 2.33
CA LYS A 163 -27.27 15.15 3.72
C LYS A 163 -28.14 13.88 3.83
N SER A 164 -29.02 13.65 2.86
CA SER A 164 -29.88 12.47 2.80
C SER A 164 -29.11 11.15 2.61
N ASP A 165 -27.86 11.19 2.13
CA ASP A 165 -27.04 10.00 1.93
C ASP A 165 -26.38 9.51 3.23
N GLU A 166 -26.37 10.31 4.30
CA GLU A 166 -25.66 10.01 5.54
C GLU A 166 -26.02 8.63 6.11
N PRO A 167 -27.31 8.25 6.28
CA PRO A 167 -27.66 6.95 6.84
C PRO A 167 -27.10 5.78 6.01
N SER A 168 -27.24 5.83 4.69
CA SER A 168 -26.76 4.78 3.79
C SER A 168 -25.23 4.69 3.76
N LEU A 169 -24.53 5.83 3.81
CA LEU A 169 -23.07 5.83 3.89
C LEU A 169 -22.58 5.28 5.25
N MET A 170 -23.24 5.64 6.36
CA MET A 170 -22.85 5.12 7.68
C MET A 170 -23.02 3.61 7.76
N GLU A 171 -24.12 3.07 7.21
CA GLU A 171 -24.34 1.63 7.12
C GLU A 171 -23.27 0.95 6.24
N PHE A 172 -23.01 1.50 5.05
CA PHE A 172 -21.99 1.00 4.14
C PHE A 172 -20.60 1.00 4.80
N ALA A 173 -20.21 2.11 5.43
CA ALA A 173 -18.92 2.28 6.06
C ALA A 173 -18.75 1.33 7.25
N GLY A 174 -19.73 1.26 8.14
CA GLY A 174 -19.71 0.37 9.31
C GLY A 174 -19.60 -1.10 8.91
N ARG A 175 -20.37 -1.53 7.90
CA ARG A 175 -20.38 -2.93 7.44
C ARG A 175 -19.06 -3.36 6.78
N ASN A 176 -18.44 -2.48 6.01
CA ASN A 176 -17.30 -2.87 5.15
C ASN A 176 -15.93 -2.44 5.71
N PHE A 177 -15.88 -1.41 6.56
CA PHE A 177 -14.63 -0.80 7.04
C PHE A 177 -14.60 -0.53 8.55
N GLY A 178 -15.69 -0.84 9.26
CA GLY A 178 -15.76 -0.74 10.72
C GLY A 178 -16.19 0.64 11.25
N GLU A 179 -16.40 0.69 12.56
CA GLU A 179 -17.01 1.85 13.24
C GLU A 179 -16.13 3.10 13.23
N GLY A 180 -14.80 2.95 13.26
CA GLY A 180 -13.87 4.10 13.25
C GLY A 180 -14.00 4.97 11.99
N TRP A 181 -14.22 4.34 10.83
CA TRP A 181 -14.46 5.06 9.57
C TRP A 181 -15.82 5.74 9.53
N LYS A 182 -16.84 5.10 10.12
CA LYS A 182 -18.17 5.69 10.26
C LYS A 182 -18.11 6.99 11.09
N GLU A 183 -17.46 6.98 12.25
CA GLU A 183 -17.29 8.18 13.08
C GLU A 183 -16.48 9.27 12.37
N THR A 184 -15.45 8.89 11.63
CA THR A 184 -14.66 9.83 10.83
C THR A 184 -15.51 10.52 9.76
N LEU A 185 -16.33 9.76 9.01
CA LEU A 185 -17.15 10.30 7.93
C LEU A 185 -18.28 11.21 8.42
N LYS A 186 -18.81 11.01 9.62
CA LYS A 186 -19.79 11.93 10.24
C LYS A 186 -19.28 13.37 10.31
N ASN A 187 -17.98 13.57 10.50
CA ASN A 187 -17.40 14.91 10.49
C ASN A 187 -17.63 15.65 9.16
N GLY A 188 -17.64 14.94 8.04
CA GLY A 188 -17.92 15.52 6.73
C GLY A 188 -19.36 16.05 6.60
N PHE A 189 -20.33 15.38 7.23
CA PHE A 189 -21.73 15.82 7.26
C PHE A 189 -21.99 16.99 8.22
N ARG A 190 -21.00 17.43 9.00
CA ARG A 190 -21.10 18.68 9.78
C ARG A 190 -20.71 19.92 8.98
N LYS A 191 -20.12 19.74 7.80
CA LYS A 191 -19.69 20.84 6.93
C LYS A 191 -20.84 21.33 6.05
N GLU A 192 -20.76 22.61 5.66
CA GLU A 192 -21.66 23.23 4.69
C GLU A 192 -21.49 22.56 3.32
N LYS A 193 -20.27 22.57 2.78
CA LYS A 193 -19.89 21.79 1.60
C LYS A 193 -19.35 20.43 2.03
N ILE A 194 -20.17 19.38 1.88
CA ILE A 194 -19.81 18.01 2.28
C ILE A 194 -18.61 17.53 1.44
N PRO A 195 -17.45 17.23 2.05
CA PRO A 195 -16.24 16.86 1.34
C PRO A 195 -16.16 15.34 1.11
N ILE A 196 -17.27 14.74 0.70
CA ILE A 196 -17.41 13.29 0.51
C ILE A 196 -17.99 13.04 -0.88
N PHE A 197 -17.39 12.10 -1.62
CA PHE A 197 -17.86 11.62 -2.91
C PHE A 197 -18.27 10.16 -2.79
N LEU A 198 -19.36 9.82 -3.46
CA LEU A 198 -19.98 8.50 -3.43
C LEU A 198 -19.99 7.91 -4.83
N ALA A 199 -19.74 6.61 -4.88
CA ALA A 199 -19.96 5.77 -6.05
C ALA A 199 -21.23 4.94 -5.85
N TRP A 200 -22.19 5.12 -6.76
CA TRP A 200 -23.47 4.42 -6.74
C TRP A 200 -23.57 3.46 -7.93
N LYS A 201 -24.06 2.24 -7.66
CA LYS A 201 -24.38 1.24 -8.69
C LYS A 201 -25.64 0.50 -8.27
N ASN A 202 -26.61 0.40 -9.17
CA ASN A 202 -27.89 -0.28 -8.93
C ASN A 202 -28.58 0.16 -7.61
N GLY A 203 -28.61 1.46 -7.34
CA GLY A 203 -29.25 2.03 -6.15
C GLY A 203 -28.53 1.78 -4.83
N ARG A 204 -27.26 1.33 -4.84
CA ARG A 204 -26.46 1.10 -3.64
C ARG A 204 -25.12 1.82 -3.71
N ILE A 205 -24.62 2.24 -2.56
CA ILE A 205 -23.25 2.74 -2.41
C ILE A 205 -22.29 1.55 -2.55
N ILE A 206 -21.33 1.68 -3.45
CA ILE A 206 -20.26 0.69 -3.66
C ILE A 206 -18.87 1.22 -3.34
N GLY A 207 -18.77 2.52 -3.03
CA GLY A 207 -17.54 3.13 -2.56
C GLY A 207 -17.70 4.61 -2.24
N PHE A 208 -16.68 5.16 -1.60
CA PHE A 208 -16.59 6.59 -1.30
C PHE A 208 -15.13 7.05 -1.23
N SER A 209 -14.92 8.35 -1.38
CA SER A 209 -13.71 9.07 -0.98
C SER A 209 -14.09 10.32 -0.21
N SER A 210 -13.18 10.80 0.63
CA SER A 210 -13.43 12.00 1.43
C SER A 210 -12.16 12.78 1.65
N TYR A 211 -12.30 14.03 2.07
CA TYR A 211 -11.18 14.86 2.50
C TYR A 211 -11.60 15.78 3.66
N ASP A 212 -10.64 16.21 4.46
CA ASP A 212 -10.80 17.03 5.66
C ASP A 212 -11.81 16.50 6.68
N VAL A 213 -12.04 15.19 6.71
CA VAL A 213 -12.93 14.52 7.67
C VAL A 213 -12.14 13.85 8.80
N TYR A 214 -10.88 13.49 8.53
CA TYR A 214 -9.99 12.88 9.52
C TYR A 214 -9.53 13.91 10.55
N ARG A 215 -9.82 13.64 11.83
CA ARG A 215 -9.47 14.49 12.99
C ARG A 215 -9.85 15.98 12.83
N ASN A 216 -10.81 16.30 11.97
CA ASN A 216 -11.17 17.68 11.55
C ASN A 216 -9.99 18.54 11.06
N GLN A 217 -8.93 17.91 10.55
CA GLN A 217 -7.78 18.60 9.98
C GLN A 217 -8.07 19.03 8.53
N LYS A 218 -7.44 20.13 8.11
CA LYS A 218 -7.54 20.65 6.74
C LYS A 218 -6.34 20.16 5.91
N GLY A 219 -6.57 19.84 4.65
CA GLY A 219 -5.55 19.38 3.70
C GLY A 219 -5.32 17.87 3.74
N ILE A 220 -6.17 17.11 4.44
CA ILE A 220 -6.01 15.66 4.60
C ILE A 220 -7.00 14.94 3.71
N TYR A 221 -6.52 14.13 2.78
CA TYR A 221 -7.35 13.21 2.02
C TYR A 221 -7.52 11.89 2.77
N GLY A 222 -8.74 11.37 2.74
CA GLY A 222 -9.11 10.10 3.33
C GLY A 222 -10.17 10.23 4.44
N PRO A 223 -10.84 9.12 4.79
CA PRO A 223 -10.66 7.77 4.20
C PRO A 223 -11.25 7.63 2.79
N MET A 224 -10.85 6.55 2.10
CA MET A 224 -11.41 6.09 0.82
C MET A 224 -11.63 4.58 0.87
N GLY A 225 -12.82 4.12 0.47
CA GLY A 225 -13.18 2.71 0.49
C GLY A 225 -13.99 2.29 -0.72
N VAL A 226 -13.75 1.08 -1.22
CA VAL A 226 -14.53 0.42 -2.29
C VAL A 226 -14.84 -1.00 -1.87
N VAL A 227 -16.09 -1.44 -2.07
CA VAL A 227 -16.51 -2.82 -1.78
C VAL A 227 -15.68 -3.82 -2.56
N ASP A 228 -15.34 -4.93 -1.92
CA ASP A 228 -14.35 -5.90 -2.44
C ASP A 228 -14.66 -6.40 -3.85
N THR A 229 -15.95 -6.60 -4.17
CA THR A 229 -16.43 -7.08 -5.47
C THR A 229 -16.27 -6.06 -6.61
N GLU A 230 -16.06 -4.78 -6.30
CA GLU A 230 -15.91 -3.69 -7.28
C GLU A 230 -14.48 -3.13 -7.32
N ARG A 231 -13.54 -3.76 -6.58
CA ARG A 231 -12.12 -3.41 -6.64
C ARG A 231 -11.51 -3.79 -7.98
N LYS A 232 -10.39 -3.14 -8.32
CA LYS A 232 -9.65 -3.31 -9.59
C LYS A 232 -10.37 -2.90 -10.88
N ASN A 233 -11.56 -2.31 -10.80
CA ASN A 233 -12.30 -1.81 -11.96
C ASN A 233 -12.09 -0.32 -12.23
N GLY A 234 -11.02 0.29 -11.71
CA GLY A 234 -10.75 1.74 -11.86
C GLY A 234 -11.55 2.65 -10.91
N LEU A 235 -12.57 2.13 -10.23
CA LEU A 235 -13.45 2.92 -9.37
C LEU A 235 -12.74 3.73 -8.27
N GLY A 236 -11.76 3.13 -7.59
CA GLY A 236 -10.96 3.84 -6.58
C GLY A 236 -10.24 5.04 -7.18
N SER A 237 -9.70 4.91 -8.40
CA SER A 237 -9.01 5.99 -9.11
C SER A 237 -9.99 7.12 -9.44
N SER A 238 -11.21 6.80 -9.89
CA SER A 238 -12.24 7.81 -10.12
C SER A 238 -12.64 8.56 -8.85
N LEU A 239 -12.86 7.84 -7.75
CA LEU A 239 -13.18 8.45 -6.46
C LEU A 239 -12.05 9.35 -5.94
N LEU A 240 -10.80 8.90 -6.06
CA LEU A 240 -9.62 9.69 -5.75
C LEU A 240 -9.60 10.98 -6.58
N HIS A 241 -9.69 10.85 -7.91
CA HIS A 241 -9.57 12.00 -8.81
C HIS A 241 -10.72 13.01 -8.69
N GLU A 242 -11.94 12.59 -8.34
CA GLU A 242 -13.04 13.51 -8.01
C GLU A 242 -12.73 14.39 -6.80
N ALA A 243 -12.26 13.76 -5.73
CA ALA A 243 -11.89 14.48 -4.51
C ALA A 243 -10.68 15.39 -4.71
N LEU A 244 -9.61 14.90 -5.34
CA LEU A 244 -8.43 15.70 -5.67
C LEU A 244 -8.77 16.89 -6.58
N SER A 245 -9.63 16.68 -7.57
CA SER A 245 -10.10 17.77 -8.45
C SER A 245 -10.88 18.83 -7.65
N ASP A 246 -11.70 18.42 -6.69
CA ASP A 246 -12.39 19.37 -5.82
C ASP A 246 -11.45 20.11 -4.87
N MET A 247 -10.50 19.41 -4.25
CA MET A 247 -9.47 20.04 -3.43
C MET A 247 -8.68 21.08 -4.25
N LYS A 248 -8.30 20.77 -5.51
CA LYS A 248 -7.65 21.76 -6.39
C LYS A 248 -8.53 22.98 -6.62
N ARG A 249 -9.82 22.80 -6.95
CA ARG A 249 -10.76 23.90 -7.16
C ARG A 249 -10.99 24.75 -5.90
N ASN A 250 -10.86 24.15 -4.72
CA ASN A 250 -10.97 24.85 -3.44
C ASN A 250 -9.64 25.52 -3.01
N GLY A 251 -8.61 25.55 -3.86
CA GLY A 251 -7.37 26.31 -3.64
C GLY A 251 -6.31 25.61 -2.80
N TYR A 252 -6.35 24.28 -2.66
CA TYR A 252 -5.32 23.54 -1.95
C TYR A 252 -4.07 23.45 -2.84
N ALA A 253 -2.93 23.94 -2.36
CA ALA A 253 -1.65 23.82 -3.07
C ALA A 253 -0.98 22.46 -2.83
N TYR A 254 -1.15 21.91 -1.62
CA TYR A 254 -0.63 20.62 -1.19
C TYR A 254 -1.69 19.90 -0.39
N ILE A 255 -1.68 18.57 -0.48
CA ILE A 255 -2.51 17.71 0.35
C ILE A 255 -1.67 16.57 0.92
N VAL A 256 -2.11 16.03 2.04
CA VAL A 256 -1.54 14.83 2.67
C VAL A 256 -2.55 13.70 2.57
N LEU A 257 -2.10 12.55 2.04
CA LEU A 257 -2.79 11.27 2.12
C LEU A 257 -2.34 10.63 3.43
N GLY A 258 -3.17 10.74 4.47
CA GLY A 258 -2.82 10.26 5.82
C GLY A 258 -2.90 8.74 5.91
N GLU A 259 -1.91 8.11 6.56
CA GLU A 259 -1.87 6.67 6.85
C GLU A 259 -2.17 5.81 5.60
N ALA A 260 -1.55 6.17 4.46
CA ALA A 260 -1.88 5.58 3.17
C ALA A 260 -1.42 4.11 3.06
N GLY A 261 -2.34 3.25 2.65
CA GLY A 261 -2.05 1.89 2.20
C GLY A 261 -3.05 1.45 1.13
N PRO A 262 -2.61 0.89 -0.02
CA PRO A 262 -1.22 0.64 -0.46
C PRO A 262 -0.53 1.88 -1.07
N ILE A 263 0.74 2.13 -0.73
CA ILE A 263 1.50 3.33 -1.15
C ILE A 263 1.67 3.43 -2.67
N GLU A 264 2.07 2.34 -3.33
CA GLU A 264 2.32 2.33 -4.79
C GLU A 264 1.09 2.75 -5.62
N TYR A 265 -0.11 2.49 -5.10
CA TYR A 265 -1.33 2.94 -5.75
C TYR A 265 -1.39 4.46 -5.87
N TYR A 266 -1.10 5.20 -4.80
CA TYR A 266 -1.13 6.65 -4.80
C TYR A 266 0.06 7.27 -5.52
N GLU A 267 1.24 6.66 -5.42
CA GLU A 267 2.42 7.05 -6.23
C GLU A 267 2.07 7.06 -7.72
N ARG A 268 1.34 6.04 -8.20
CA ARG A 268 0.94 5.93 -9.61
C ARG A 268 -0.24 6.81 -9.99
N GLU A 269 -1.30 6.83 -9.20
CA GLU A 269 -2.54 7.51 -9.60
C GLU A 269 -2.43 9.04 -9.47
N CYS A 270 -1.73 9.56 -8.45
CA CYS A 270 -1.67 11.00 -8.21
C CYS A 270 -0.25 11.54 -7.99
N LYS A 271 0.80 10.78 -8.34
CA LYS A 271 2.21 11.18 -8.15
C LYS A 271 2.50 11.53 -6.69
N ALA A 272 1.82 10.85 -5.76
CA ALA A 272 2.05 11.03 -4.34
C ALA A 272 3.50 10.68 -4.00
N ARG A 273 4.11 11.45 -3.12
CA ARG A 273 5.48 11.24 -2.64
C ARG A 273 5.46 10.94 -1.16
N LEU A 274 6.30 10.00 -0.75
CA LEU A 274 6.45 9.63 0.65
C LEU A 274 6.89 10.85 1.48
N ILE A 275 6.23 11.07 2.61
CA ILE A 275 6.74 11.95 3.66
C ILE A 275 7.71 11.11 4.50
N PRO A 276 9.01 11.48 4.56
CA PRO A 276 10.00 10.71 5.30
C PRO A 276 9.64 10.58 6.78
N LEU A 277 10.03 9.46 7.40
CA LEU A 277 10.04 9.37 8.86
C LEU A 277 11.07 10.36 9.41
N ASN A 278 10.87 10.80 10.64
CA ASN A 278 11.84 11.68 11.30
C ASN A 278 13.21 10.99 11.32
N PRO A 279 14.29 11.66 10.86
CA PRO A 279 15.63 11.18 11.11
C PRO A 279 15.86 11.27 12.63
N THR A 280 15.95 10.11 13.27
CA THR A 280 16.47 9.99 14.64
C THR A 280 17.98 10.12 14.65
#